data_AF-A0AA88XQZ7-F1
#
_entry.id   AF-A0AA88XQZ7-F1
#
_cell.length_a   1.000
_cell.length_b   1.000
_cell.length_c   1.000
_cell.angle_alpha   90.00
_cell.angle_beta   90.00
_cell.angle_gamma   90.00
#
_symmetry.space_group_name_H-M   'P 1'
#
loop_
_entity.id
_entity.type
_entity.pdbx_description
1 polymer ?
#
loop_
_entity_poly.entity_id
_entity_poly.type
_entity_poly.pdbx_seq_one_letter_code
_entity_poly.pdbx_strand_id
1 'polypeptide(L)'
;MIVWLGFLWNLQEGKIEVPPEKFLSVQSVLRDILHNIGHVTARKVASFVGKIISLKPALGTVCQMMTRNLSVALCNRKGWDLNLDLPSECRQELEFWLKSLHSLPNVKLTPISEIPEKIMFSDASSYAAAGFTLERNTKIVHYMWKDDEKNKSSTWRELKTICLVLKGLGSDLSGKLVKIYTDNQNVVRIACKGSMKMELHQLALEVLGFCVAHSIRLELAWIPRDLNAYADELSKIFDFDDWEVRDEIFTFLNKKWGEFSCDIFADCKNKKVSKFFSKYYSPGTSGVDAFAQNWDGENCWLVPPPNLICRTVSHLRICKAFGVLIVPRWESALFWPIIWERKYKNFRYFVRDWIEFERPKNFYKAGSDKNSIFALDVFPSNVLVLKLDFCYD
;
A
#
# COMPACT_ATOMS: atom_id res chain seq x y z
N MET A 1 4.31 -25.51 33.14
CA MET A 1 5.00 -25.63 31.84
C MET A 1 5.60 -27.01 31.73
N ILE A 2 5.54 -27.64 30.55
CA ILE A 2 6.10 -28.98 30.30
C ILE A 2 7.19 -28.86 29.22
N VAL A 3 8.34 -29.49 29.42
CA VAL A 3 9.36 -29.62 28.35
C VAL A 3 9.03 -30.86 27.52
N TRP A 4 8.70 -30.69 26.25
CA TRP A 4 8.42 -31.80 25.34
C TRP A 4 8.91 -31.49 23.93
N LEU A 5 9.56 -32.48 23.28
CA LEU A 5 10.27 -32.34 21.99
C LEU A 5 11.27 -31.16 21.95
N GLY A 6 11.84 -30.81 23.11
CA GLY A 6 12.78 -29.69 23.26
C GLY A 6 12.12 -28.31 23.16
N PHE A 7 10.82 -28.19 23.46
CA PHE A 7 10.09 -26.93 23.59
C PHE A 7 9.42 -26.81 24.95
N LEU A 8 9.15 -25.58 25.39
CA LEU A 8 8.35 -25.29 26.57
C LEU A 8 6.89 -25.18 26.15
N TRP A 9 6.06 -26.06 26.69
CA TRP A 9 4.62 -26.08 26.46
C TRP A 9 3.93 -25.39 27.62
N ASN A 10 3.32 -24.24 27.34
CA ASN A 10 2.43 -23.56 28.27
C ASN A 10 0.98 -23.93 27.90
N LEU A 11 0.48 -25.00 28.52
CA LEU A 11 -0.88 -25.49 28.29
C LEU A 11 -1.96 -24.55 28.84
N GLN A 12 -1.63 -23.71 29.83
CA GLN A 12 -2.57 -22.77 30.43
C GLN A 12 -2.83 -21.57 29.50
N GLU A 13 -1.78 -21.05 28.88
CA GLU A 13 -1.89 -19.94 27.91
C GLU A 13 -2.05 -20.42 26.46
N GLY A 14 -1.92 -21.72 26.22
CA GLY A 14 -1.91 -22.29 24.88
C GLY A 14 -0.77 -21.72 24.04
N LYS A 15 0.50 -21.82 24.47
CA LYS A 15 1.68 -21.35 23.73
C LYS A 15 2.81 -22.37 23.68
N ILE A 16 3.54 -22.39 22.57
CA ILE A 16 4.83 -23.08 22.43
C ILE A 16 5.94 -22.03 22.54
N GLU A 17 6.83 -22.21 23.50
CA GLU A 17 7.93 -21.30 23.73
C GLU A 17 9.27 -21.99 23.51
N VAL A 18 10.26 -21.21 23.09
CA VAL A 18 11.63 -21.68 22.91
C VAL A 18 12.33 -21.71 24.28
N PRO A 19 12.94 -22.84 24.69
CA PRO A 19 13.75 -22.88 25.90
C PRO A 19 14.92 -21.90 25.85
N PRO A 20 15.27 -21.22 26.96
CA PRO A 20 16.38 -20.27 27.02
C PRO A 20 17.71 -20.84 26.50
N GLU A 21 17.98 -22.11 26.75
CA GLU A 21 19.19 -22.80 26.29
C GLU A 21 19.32 -22.83 24.76
N LYS A 22 18.20 -23.03 24.04
CA LYS A 22 18.19 -22.99 22.57
C LYS A 22 18.49 -21.59 22.06
N PHE A 23 17.96 -20.55 22.71
CA PHE A 23 18.28 -19.16 22.37
C PHE A 23 19.76 -18.84 22.58
N LEU A 24 20.33 -19.22 23.72
CA LEU A 24 21.76 -19.04 23.99
C LEU A 24 22.63 -19.76 22.96
N SER A 25 22.24 -20.98 22.57
CA SER A 25 22.95 -21.77 21.55
C SER A 25 22.88 -21.16 20.15
N VAL A 26 21.78 -20.50 19.79
CA VAL A 26 21.65 -19.74 18.53
C VAL A 26 22.49 -18.48 18.59
N GLN A 27 22.39 -17.75 19.70
CA GLN A 27 23.04 -16.47 19.89
C GLN A 27 24.57 -16.58 19.90
N SER A 28 25.12 -17.67 20.46
CA SER A 28 26.57 -17.93 20.43
C SER A 28 27.08 -18.11 19.00
N VAL A 29 26.41 -18.94 18.19
CA VAL A 29 26.77 -19.16 16.78
C VAL A 29 26.60 -17.88 15.97
N LEU A 30 25.54 -17.11 16.21
CA LEU A 30 25.28 -15.85 15.53
C LEU A 30 26.39 -14.82 15.80
N ARG A 31 26.81 -14.67 17.05
CA ARG A 31 27.91 -13.76 17.42
C ARG A 31 29.23 -14.19 16.81
N ASP A 32 29.52 -15.50 16.76
CA ASP A 32 30.73 -16.02 16.12
C ASP A 32 30.75 -15.73 14.61
N ILE A 33 29.61 -15.88 13.92
CA ILE A 33 29.48 -15.53 12.49
C ILE A 33 29.68 -14.03 12.27
N LEU A 34 29.06 -13.18 13.11
CA LEU A 34 29.17 -11.72 12.99
C LEU A 34 30.57 -11.19 13.33
N HIS A 35 31.30 -11.84 14.23
CA HIS A 35 32.67 -11.46 14.55
C HIS A 35 33.66 -11.80 13.43
N ASN A 36 33.40 -12.91 12.72
CA ASN A 36 34.27 -13.44 11.68
C ASN A 36 33.76 -13.18 10.26
N ILE A 37 33.02 -12.09 10.04
CA ILE A 37 32.49 -11.73 8.71
C ILE A 37 33.64 -11.70 7.69
N GLY A 38 33.49 -12.47 6.59
CA GLY A 38 34.51 -12.65 5.55
C GLY A 38 35.33 -13.94 5.66
N HIS A 39 35.35 -14.59 6.83
CA HIS A 39 36.06 -15.85 7.09
C HIS A 39 35.15 -16.95 7.66
N VAL A 40 33.85 -16.90 7.35
CA VAL A 40 32.86 -17.84 7.86
C VAL A 40 32.73 -19.03 6.92
N THR A 41 32.79 -20.25 7.44
CA THR A 41 32.58 -21.46 6.64
C THR A 41 31.10 -21.73 6.36
N ALA A 42 30.80 -22.34 5.21
CA ALA A 42 29.43 -22.72 4.88
C ALA A 42 28.80 -23.65 5.94
N ARG A 43 29.60 -24.51 6.60
CA ARG A 43 29.14 -25.36 7.71
C ARG A 43 28.64 -24.57 8.90
N LYS A 44 29.33 -23.48 9.30
CA LYS A 44 28.90 -22.61 10.40
C LYS A 44 27.57 -21.93 10.06
N VAL A 45 27.45 -21.39 8.84
CA VAL A 45 26.21 -20.75 8.38
C VAL A 45 25.05 -21.75 8.32
N ALA A 46 25.28 -22.97 7.83
CA ALA A 46 24.26 -24.02 7.79
C ALA A 46 23.82 -24.47 9.20
N SER A 47 24.75 -24.54 10.16
CA SER A 47 24.43 -24.80 11.56
C SER A 47 23.51 -23.73 12.13
N PHE A 48 23.80 -22.45 11.88
CA PHE A 48 22.94 -21.34 12.28
C PHE A 48 21.55 -21.43 11.65
N VAL A 49 21.46 -21.58 10.33
CA VAL A 49 20.17 -21.71 9.62
C VAL A 49 19.38 -22.90 10.16
N GLY A 50 20.02 -24.06 10.33
CA GLY A 50 19.37 -25.26 10.87
C GLY A 50 18.81 -25.04 12.27
N LYS A 51 19.56 -24.36 13.15
CA LYS A 51 19.09 -24.00 14.49
C LYS A 51 17.88 -23.06 14.44
N ILE A 52 17.91 -22.01 13.60
CA ILE A 52 16.76 -21.10 13.45
C ILE A 52 15.53 -21.82 12.90
N ILE A 53 15.69 -22.64 11.87
CA ILE A 53 14.58 -23.43 11.30
C ILE A 53 14.01 -24.39 12.34
N SER A 54 14.84 -24.94 13.23
CA SER A 54 14.36 -25.78 14.32
C SER A 54 13.43 -25.03 15.28
N LEU A 55 13.50 -23.70 15.37
CA LEU A 55 12.61 -22.87 16.20
C LEU A 55 11.25 -22.57 15.56
N LYS A 56 11.03 -22.96 14.29
CA LYS A 56 9.80 -22.72 13.54
C LYS A 56 8.50 -23.10 14.29
N PRO A 57 8.42 -24.23 15.02
CA PRO A 57 7.21 -24.56 15.79
C PRO A 57 6.81 -23.50 16.82
N ALA A 58 7.78 -22.75 17.36
CA ALA A 58 7.57 -21.72 18.36
C ALA A 58 7.54 -20.29 17.78
N LEU A 59 8.29 -20.01 16.70
CA LEU A 59 8.43 -18.65 16.14
C LEU A 59 7.75 -18.46 14.76
N GLY A 60 7.18 -19.52 14.20
CA GLY A 60 6.39 -19.45 12.96
C GLY A 60 7.21 -19.29 11.68
N THR A 61 6.55 -18.78 10.63
CA THR A 61 7.11 -18.65 9.27
C THR A 61 8.29 -17.68 9.18
N VAL A 62 8.43 -16.76 10.15
CA VAL A 62 9.55 -15.80 10.26
C VAL A 62 10.90 -16.52 10.21
N CYS A 63 11.03 -17.69 10.84
CA CYS A 63 12.23 -18.53 10.78
C CYS A 63 12.68 -18.83 9.35
N GLN A 64 11.74 -19.12 8.45
CA GLN A 64 12.03 -19.45 7.05
C GLN A 64 12.26 -18.21 6.21
N MET A 65 11.47 -17.15 6.43
CA MET A 65 11.58 -15.92 5.66
C MET A 65 12.90 -15.19 5.95
N MET A 66 13.28 -15.08 7.22
CA MET A 66 14.47 -14.34 7.66
C MET A 66 15.76 -15.17 7.65
N THR A 67 15.76 -16.32 7.00
CA THR A 67 16.98 -17.11 6.72
C THR A 67 17.08 -17.49 5.24
N ARG A 68 16.29 -16.82 4.38
CA ARG A 68 16.14 -17.20 2.99
C ARG A 68 17.39 -16.84 2.20
N ASN A 69 17.96 -15.65 2.42
CA ASN A 69 19.17 -15.21 1.75
C ASN A 69 20.37 -16.05 2.20
N LEU A 70 20.47 -16.36 3.49
CA LEU A 70 21.47 -17.30 4.02
C LEU A 70 21.33 -18.69 3.38
N SER A 71 20.11 -19.18 3.20
CA SER A 71 19.86 -20.46 2.51
C SER A 71 20.26 -20.42 1.04
N VAL A 72 20.04 -19.30 0.34
CA VAL A 72 20.48 -19.11 -1.05
C VAL A 72 22.01 -19.06 -1.14
N ALA A 73 22.69 -18.35 -0.23
CA ALA A 73 24.14 -18.34 -0.16
C ALA A 73 24.69 -19.76 0.05
N LEU A 74 24.07 -20.54 0.95
CA LEU A 74 24.44 -21.94 1.16
C LEU A 74 24.25 -22.81 -0.09
N CYS A 75 23.23 -22.57 -0.91
CA CYS A 75 23.07 -23.29 -2.19
C CYS A 75 24.22 -23.00 -3.16
N ASN A 76 24.81 -21.81 -3.11
CA ASN A 76 25.92 -21.37 -3.98
C ASN A 76 27.31 -21.68 -3.39
N ARG A 77 27.39 -22.44 -2.29
CA ARG A 77 28.66 -22.78 -1.65
C ARG A 77 29.57 -23.61 -2.56
N LYS A 78 30.88 -23.36 -2.49
CA LYS A 78 31.91 -24.16 -3.18
C LYS A 78 32.33 -25.41 -2.39
N GLY A 79 32.16 -25.38 -1.07
CA GLY A 79 32.50 -26.47 -0.16
C GLY A 79 32.00 -26.17 1.26
N TRP A 80 31.93 -27.19 2.13
CA TRP A 80 31.41 -27.04 3.49
C TRP A 80 32.37 -26.30 4.43
N ASP A 81 33.66 -26.56 4.26
CA ASP A 81 34.72 -26.04 5.13
C ASP A 81 35.51 -24.89 4.46
N LEU A 82 34.98 -24.39 3.33
CA LEU A 82 35.48 -23.20 2.65
C LEU A 82 34.70 -21.96 3.09
N ASN A 83 35.34 -20.80 2.96
CA ASN A 83 34.69 -19.51 3.21
C ASN A 83 33.50 -19.33 2.29
N LEU A 84 32.39 -18.89 2.88
CA LEU A 84 31.17 -18.56 2.18
C LEU A 84 31.10 -17.04 2.04
N ASP A 85 30.98 -16.58 0.79
CA ASP A 85 30.70 -15.18 0.52
C ASP A 85 29.28 -14.86 1.00
N LEU A 86 29.18 -13.89 1.92
CA LEU A 86 27.92 -13.43 2.48
C LEU A 86 27.59 -12.05 1.92
N PRO A 87 26.63 -11.95 0.98
CA PRO A 87 26.10 -10.68 0.51
C PRO A 87 25.55 -9.80 1.64
N SER A 88 25.35 -8.51 1.36
CA SER A 88 24.83 -7.54 2.33
C SER A 88 23.45 -7.94 2.88
N GLU A 89 22.63 -8.63 2.08
CA GLU A 89 21.31 -9.11 2.46
C GLU A 89 21.39 -10.25 3.49
N CYS A 90 22.41 -11.10 3.41
CA CYS A 90 22.66 -12.12 4.43
C CYS A 90 23.05 -11.46 5.76
N ARG A 91 23.82 -10.38 5.70
CA ARG A 91 24.19 -9.59 6.89
C ARG A 91 22.95 -8.96 7.54
N GLN A 92 22.02 -8.42 6.75
CA GLN A 92 20.76 -7.88 7.26
C GLN A 92 19.93 -8.95 7.99
N GLU A 93 19.86 -10.18 7.46
CA GLU A 93 19.20 -11.30 8.14
C GLU A 93 19.88 -11.63 9.49
N LEU A 94 21.20 -11.70 9.53
CA LEU A 94 21.96 -11.96 10.77
C LEU A 94 21.73 -10.86 11.82
N GLU A 95 21.75 -9.59 11.40
CA GLU A 95 21.48 -8.44 12.27
C GLU A 95 20.04 -8.42 12.76
N PHE A 96 19.07 -8.82 11.92
CA PHE A 96 17.68 -9.00 12.33
C PHE A 96 17.55 -10.02 13.45
N TRP A 97 18.17 -11.19 13.30
CA TRP A 97 18.14 -12.23 14.32
C TRP A 97 18.83 -11.77 15.60
N LEU A 98 19.92 -11.00 15.51
CA LEU A 98 20.60 -10.50 16.70
C LEU A 98 19.69 -9.59 17.54
N LYS A 99 18.89 -8.75 16.87
CA LYS A 99 17.97 -7.80 17.51
C LYS A 99 16.67 -8.45 17.98
N SER A 100 16.16 -9.42 17.22
CA SER A 100 14.78 -9.88 17.36
C SER A 100 14.63 -11.22 18.08
N LEU A 101 15.73 -11.95 18.33
CA LEU A 101 15.67 -13.32 18.86
C LEU A 101 14.80 -13.46 20.12
N HIS A 102 14.86 -12.46 21.01
CA HIS A 102 14.15 -12.47 22.29
C HIS A 102 12.81 -11.71 22.27
N SER A 103 12.50 -10.98 21.20
CA SER A 103 11.31 -10.12 21.09
C SER A 103 10.23 -10.67 20.17
N LEU A 104 10.51 -11.75 19.44
CA LEU A 104 9.53 -12.37 18.55
C LEU A 104 8.40 -13.04 19.35
N PRO A 105 7.13 -12.86 18.93
CA PRO A 105 6.01 -13.49 19.59
C PRO A 105 6.05 -15.01 19.42
N ASN A 106 5.77 -15.73 20.50
CA ASN A 106 5.58 -17.17 20.48
C ASN A 106 4.27 -17.53 19.74
N VAL A 107 4.31 -18.62 18.98
CA VAL A 107 3.14 -19.20 18.31
C VAL A 107 2.21 -19.79 19.36
N LYS A 108 0.92 -19.45 19.26
CA LYS A 108 -0.13 -20.05 20.09
C LYS A 108 -0.36 -21.50 19.67
N LEU A 109 -0.52 -22.39 20.65
CA LEU A 109 -0.82 -23.82 20.53
C LEU A 109 -2.15 -24.13 19.86
N THR A 110 -3.08 -23.19 19.85
CA THR A 110 -4.44 -23.42 19.36
C THR A 110 -4.51 -23.23 17.84
N PRO A 111 -4.72 -24.30 17.06
CA PRO A 111 -5.50 -24.21 15.83
C PRO A 111 -6.97 -24.27 16.25
N ILE A 112 -7.44 -23.34 17.10
CA ILE A 112 -8.86 -23.04 17.03
C ILE A 112 -8.98 -22.45 15.64
N SER A 113 -9.84 -23.01 14.79
CA SER A 113 -10.27 -22.36 13.56
C SER A 113 -10.94 -21.06 13.98
N GLU A 114 -10.11 -20.07 14.30
CA GLU A 114 -10.56 -18.74 14.65
C GLU A 114 -11.26 -18.26 13.41
N ILE A 115 -12.53 -17.88 13.60
CA ILE A 115 -13.33 -17.37 12.51
C ILE A 115 -12.63 -16.09 12.06
N PRO A 116 -12.17 -16.02 10.79
CA PRO A 116 -11.51 -14.82 10.32
C PRO A 116 -12.47 -13.66 10.46
N GLU A 117 -12.05 -12.63 11.18
CA GLU A 117 -12.86 -11.43 11.40
C GLU A 117 -13.03 -10.63 10.11
N LYS A 118 -12.09 -10.78 9.18
CA LYS A 118 -12.14 -10.20 7.84
C LYS A 118 -11.77 -11.23 6.80
N ILE A 119 -12.67 -11.38 5.83
CA ILE A 119 -12.45 -12.18 4.63
C ILE A 119 -12.32 -11.22 3.45
N MET A 120 -11.30 -11.43 2.64
CA MET A 120 -10.99 -10.59 1.49
C MET A 120 -10.60 -11.43 0.28
N PHE A 121 -10.73 -10.82 -0.87
CA PHE A 121 -10.29 -11.36 -2.14
C PHE A 121 -9.41 -10.34 -2.83
N SER A 122 -8.41 -10.81 -3.56
CA SER A 122 -7.49 -9.95 -4.31
C SER A 122 -7.22 -10.54 -5.67
N ASP A 123 -7.04 -9.66 -6.65
CA ASP A 123 -6.64 -10.01 -8.00
C ASP A 123 -5.81 -8.89 -8.65
N ALA A 124 -4.97 -9.24 -9.61
CA ALA A 124 -4.17 -8.29 -10.36
C ALA A 124 -4.27 -8.54 -11.86
N SER A 125 -4.66 -7.50 -12.60
CA SER A 125 -4.62 -7.50 -14.06
C SER A 125 -3.26 -7.00 -14.58
N SER A 126 -3.17 -6.83 -15.90
CA SER A 126 -2.00 -6.22 -16.53
C SER A 126 -1.84 -4.72 -16.26
N TYR A 127 -2.88 -4.04 -15.81
CA TYR A 127 -2.90 -2.58 -15.66
C TYR A 127 -3.37 -2.08 -14.29
N ALA A 128 -4.06 -2.91 -13.49
CA ALA A 128 -4.47 -2.54 -12.15
C ALA A 128 -4.44 -3.70 -11.14
N ALA A 129 -4.52 -3.31 -9.88
CA ALA A 129 -4.64 -4.14 -8.70
C ALA A 129 -6.02 -3.91 -8.10
N ALA A 130 -6.70 -4.96 -7.65
CA ALA A 130 -7.92 -4.81 -6.89
C ALA A 130 -8.05 -5.81 -5.75
N GLY A 131 -8.80 -5.42 -4.74
CA GLY A 131 -9.29 -6.34 -3.73
C GLY A 131 -10.54 -5.82 -3.05
N PHE A 132 -11.29 -6.71 -2.43
CA PHE A 132 -12.52 -6.33 -1.74
C PHE A 132 -12.73 -7.12 -0.45
N THR A 133 -13.48 -6.54 0.48
CA THR A 133 -13.93 -7.22 1.71
C THR A 133 -15.27 -7.92 1.50
N LEU A 134 -15.39 -9.15 1.98
CA LEU A 134 -16.65 -9.88 2.02
C LEU A 134 -17.43 -9.51 3.28
N GLU A 135 -18.13 -8.37 3.23
CA GLU A 135 -18.99 -7.87 4.31
C GLU A 135 -20.17 -7.05 3.76
N ARG A 136 -21.13 -6.69 4.62
CA ARG A 136 -22.35 -5.95 4.21
C ARG A 136 -22.04 -4.66 3.45
N ASN A 137 -21.05 -3.90 3.92
CA ASN A 137 -20.54 -2.71 3.25
C ASN A 137 -19.20 -3.05 2.61
N THR A 138 -19.24 -3.67 1.43
CA THR A 138 -18.06 -4.07 0.68
C THR A 138 -17.11 -2.89 0.49
N LYS A 139 -15.91 -3.01 1.04
CA LYS A 139 -14.84 -2.03 0.85
C LYS A 139 -13.99 -2.50 -0.34
N ILE A 140 -13.86 -1.65 -1.34
CA ILE A 140 -13.07 -1.93 -2.55
C ILE A 140 -11.76 -1.16 -2.44
N VAL A 141 -10.65 -1.88 -2.55
CA VAL A 141 -9.32 -1.34 -2.76
C VAL A 141 -9.00 -1.46 -4.24
N HIS A 142 -8.55 -0.37 -4.84
CA HIS A 142 -8.16 -0.35 -6.25
C HIS A 142 -6.91 0.50 -6.44
N TYR A 143 -6.03 0.08 -7.35
CA TYR A 143 -4.80 0.78 -7.65
C TYR A 143 -4.36 0.54 -9.10
N MET A 144 -4.16 1.61 -9.85
CA MET A 144 -3.63 1.54 -11.21
C MET A 144 -2.10 1.41 -11.18
N TRP A 145 -1.54 0.41 -11.87
CA TRP A 145 -0.08 0.21 -11.94
C TRP A 145 0.63 1.39 -12.60
N LYS A 146 1.82 1.72 -12.09
CA LYS A 146 2.76 2.60 -12.80
C LYS A 146 3.36 1.88 -14.00
N ASP A 147 3.91 2.63 -14.95
CA ASP A 147 4.46 2.05 -16.19
C ASP A 147 5.61 1.05 -15.93
N ASP A 148 6.40 1.22 -14.87
CA ASP A 148 7.40 0.26 -14.42
C ASP A 148 6.78 -0.99 -13.77
N GLU A 149 5.69 -0.82 -13.02
CA GLU A 149 4.97 -1.90 -12.33
C GLU A 149 4.18 -2.79 -13.31
N LYS A 150 3.62 -2.21 -14.38
CA LYS A 150 2.90 -2.96 -15.44
C LYS A 150 3.75 -4.05 -16.07
N ASN A 151 5.05 -3.76 -16.22
CA ASN A 151 6.04 -4.65 -16.84
C ASN A 151 6.55 -5.75 -15.89
N LYS A 152 6.14 -5.76 -14.62
CA LYS A 152 6.51 -6.81 -13.66
C LYS A 152 5.71 -8.10 -13.91
N SER A 153 6.26 -9.22 -13.42
CA SER A 153 5.61 -10.54 -13.54
C SER A 153 4.25 -10.59 -12.84
N SER A 154 3.33 -11.46 -13.29
CA SER A 154 2.01 -11.63 -12.65
C SER A 154 2.10 -11.89 -11.15
N THR A 155 2.96 -12.82 -10.73
CA THR A 155 3.18 -13.12 -9.30
C THR A 155 3.66 -11.91 -8.50
N TRP A 156 4.43 -11.01 -9.11
CA TRP A 156 4.83 -9.76 -8.45
C TRP A 156 3.64 -8.84 -8.26
N ARG A 157 2.81 -8.65 -9.30
CA ARG A 157 1.64 -7.77 -9.25
C ARG A 157 0.60 -8.26 -8.25
N GLU A 158 0.35 -9.56 -8.19
CA GLU A 158 -0.60 -10.13 -7.23
C GLU A 158 -0.08 -10.09 -5.79
N LEU A 159 1.21 -10.38 -5.56
CA LEU A 159 1.80 -10.21 -4.23
C LEU A 159 1.81 -8.72 -3.80
N LYS A 160 2.06 -7.80 -4.74
CA LYS A 160 1.94 -6.36 -4.50
C LYS A 160 0.49 -5.95 -4.21
N THR A 161 -0.48 -6.58 -4.87
CA THR A 161 -1.91 -6.36 -4.63
C THR A 161 -2.27 -6.67 -3.18
N ILE A 162 -1.79 -7.79 -2.63
CA ILE A 162 -1.97 -8.11 -1.20
C ILE A 162 -1.42 -6.98 -0.31
N CYS A 163 -0.23 -6.48 -0.61
CA CYS A 163 0.37 -5.35 0.12
C CYS A 163 -0.50 -4.09 0.04
N LEU A 164 -1.01 -3.74 -1.15
CA LEU A 164 -1.88 -2.57 -1.36
C LEU A 164 -3.20 -2.72 -0.63
N VAL A 165 -3.81 -3.91 -0.67
CA VAL A 165 -5.06 -4.24 0.00
C VAL A 165 -4.93 -4.12 1.53
N LEU A 166 -3.85 -4.66 2.10
CA LEU A 166 -3.56 -4.54 3.52
C LEU A 166 -3.34 -3.08 3.94
N LYS A 167 -2.55 -2.33 3.17
CA LYS A 167 -2.24 -0.92 3.46
C LYS A 167 -3.43 0.00 3.27
N GLY A 168 -4.28 -0.26 2.28
CA GLY A 168 -5.47 0.55 1.99
C GLY A 168 -6.52 0.47 3.10
N LEU A 169 -6.63 -0.68 3.77
CA LEU A 169 -7.54 -0.88 4.90
C LEU A 169 -6.86 -0.80 6.27
N GLY A 170 -5.60 -0.37 6.35
CA GLY A 170 -4.70 -0.60 7.50
C GLY A 170 -5.34 -0.59 8.89
N SER A 171 -5.97 0.51 9.30
CA SER A 171 -6.60 0.63 10.62
C SER A 171 -7.81 -0.31 10.82
N ASP A 172 -8.57 -0.59 9.76
CA ASP A 172 -9.72 -1.51 9.80
C ASP A 172 -9.31 -2.96 10.05
N LEU A 173 -8.07 -3.32 9.72
CA LEU A 173 -7.51 -4.67 9.85
C LEU A 173 -6.69 -4.86 11.14
N SER A 174 -6.28 -3.76 11.78
CA SER A 174 -5.38 -3.76 12.92
C SER A 174 -5.89 -4.65 14.06
N GLY A 175 -5.04 -5.56 14.55
CA GLY A 175 -5.36 -6.51 15.62
C GLY A 175 -6.20 -7.72 15.22
N LYS A 176 -6.61 -7.84 13.95
CA LYS A 176 -7.58 -8.85 13.50
C LYS A 176 -6.94 -10.05 12.82
N LEU A 177 -7.69 -11.16 12.80
CA LEU A 177 -7.44 -12.28 11.88
C LEU A 177 -8.03 -11.99 10.49
N VAL A 178 -7.15 -11.85 9.50
CA VAL A 178 -7.50 -11.49 8.11
C VAL A 178 -7.20 -12.67 7.20
N LYS A 179 -8.21 -13.16 6.50
CA LYS A 179 -8.08 -14.19 5.49
C LYS A 179 -8.21 -13.58 4.09
N ILE A 180 -7.20 -13.74 3.25
CA ILE A 180 -7.20 -13.24 1.88
C ILE A 180 -7.13 -14.41 0.90
N TYR A 181 -8.07 -14.42 -0.04
CA TYR A 181 -8.10 -15.36 -1.15
C TYR A 181 -7.45 -14.76 -2.41
N THR A 182 -6.64 -15.57 -3.08
CA THR A 182 -5.96 -15.24 -4.35
C THR A 182 -6.00 -16.45 -5.28
N ASP A 183 -6.01 -16.23 -6.58
CA ASP A 183 -5.98 -17.29 -7.59
C ASP A 183 -4.57 -17.81 -7.92
N ASN A 184 -3.52 -17.33 -7.22
CA ASN A 184 -2.14 -17.75 -7.45
C ASN A 184 -1.48 -18.45 -6.25
N GLN A 185 -1.23 -19.75 -6.44
CA GLN A 185 -0.57 -20.58 -5.45
C GLN A 185 0.86 -20.12 -5.12
N ASN A 186 1.56 -19.47 -6.06
CA ASN A 186 2.92 -18.98 -5.81
C ASN A 186 2.92 -17.86 -4.79
N VAL A 187 1.93 -16.97 -4.83
CA VAL A 187 1.79 -15.85 -3.89
C VAL A 187 1.64 -16.38 -2.46
N VAL A 188 0.74 -17.36 -2.27
CA VAL A 188 0.54 -18.03 -0.96
C VAL A 188 1.86 -18.67 -0.46
N ARG A 189 2.57 -19.39 -1.34
CA ARG A 189 3.84 -20.03 -0.98
C ARG A 189 4.93 -19.01 -0.60
N ILE A 190 5.05 -17.93 -1.38
CA ILE A 190 6.06 -16.89 -1.18
C ILE A 190 5.81 -16.12 0.13
N ALA A 191 4.57 -15.81 0.44
CA ALA A 191 4.22 -15.14 1.70
C ALA A 191 4.52 -16.00 2.94
N CYS A 192 4.54 -17.34 2.82
CA CYS A 192 4.89 -18.22 3.94
C CYS A 192 6.39 -18.58 4.01
N LYS A 193 7.08 -18.68 2.86
CA LYS A 193 8.45 -19.25 2.79
C LYS A 193 9.51 -18.28 2.26
N GLY A 194 9.11 -17.12 1.77
CA GLY A 194 9.97 -16.23 0.99
C GLY A 194 10.19 -16.71 -0.45
N SER A 195 10.96 -15.93 -1.22
CA SER A 195 11.30 -16.21 -2.61
C SER A 195 12.83 -16.20 -2.80
N MET A 196 13.33 -16.84 -3.87
CA MET A 196 14.74 -16.65 -4.29
C MET A 196 14.89 -15.38 -5.14
N LYS A 197 13.79 -14.87 -5.71
CA LYS A 197 13.79 -13.61 -6.45
C LYS A 197 13.70 -12.47 -5.43
N MET A 198 14.74 -11.64 -5.37
CA MET A 198 14.86 -10.54 -4.41
C MET A 198 13.63 -9.63 -4.40
N GLU A 199 13.11 -9.25 -5.58
CA GLU A 199 11.92 -8.38 -5.68
C GLU A 199 10.68 -8.99 -5.00
N LEU A 200 10.45 -10.29 -5.19
CA LEU A 200 9.32 -11.00 -4.57
C LEU A 200 9.55 -11.22 -3.07
N HIS A 201 10.80 -11.48 -2.68
CA HIS A 201 11.14 -11.66 -1.28
C HIS A 201 10.94 -10.36 -0.50
N GLN A 202 11.34 -9.22 -1.07
CA GLN A 202 11.14 -7.90 -0.47
C GLN A 202 9.66 -7.57 -0.28
N LEU A 203 8.79 -7.89 -1.25
CA LEU A 203 7.35 -7.72 -1.09
C LEU A 203 6.78 -8.63 0.02
N ALA A 204 7.27 -9.86 0.13
CA ALA A 204 6.84 -10.77 1.19
C ALA A 204 7.25 -10.23 2.58
N LEU A 205 8.44 -9.65 2.69
CA LEU A 205 8.91 -8.97 3.91
C LEU A 205 8.10 -7.69 4.21
N GLU A 206 7.71 -6.93 3.18
CA GLU A 206 6.84 -5.76 3.32
C GLU A 206 5.46 -6.15 3.87
N VAL A 207 4.87 -7.22 3.35
CA VAL A 207 3.60 -7.78 3.85
C VAL A 207 3.75 -8.23 5.30
N LEU A 208 4.79 -9.01 5.62
CA LEU A 208 5.03 -9.48 6.98
C LEU A 208 5.26 -8.31 7.96
N GLY A 209 6.10 -7.35 7.59
CA GLY A 209 6.42 -6.19 8.41
C GLY A 209 5.19 -5.33 8.69
N PHE A 210 4.34 -5.13 7.68
CA PHE A 210 3.05 -4.44 7.85
C PHE A 210 2.13 -5.21 8.81
N CYS A 211 2.03 -6.53 8.66
CA CYS A 211 1.21 -7.34 9.55
C CYS A 211 1.68 -7.27 11.00
N VAL A 212 3.00 -7.35 11.23
CA VAL A 212 3.59 -7.22 12.58
C VAL A 212 3.31 -5.83 13.17
N ALA A 213 3.54 -4.76 12.40
CA ALA A 213 3.34 -3.39 12.86
C ALA A 213 1.88 -3.10 13.27
N HIS A 214 0.91 -3.74 12.61
CA HIS A 214 -0.52 -3.57 12.88
C HIS A 214 -1.14 -4.73 13.68
N SER A 215 -0.32 -5.66 14.21
CA SER A 215 -0.80 -6.87 14.91
C SER A 215 -1.84 -7.67 14.11
N ILE A 216 -1.71 -7.69 12.78
CA ILE A 216 -2.58 -8.43 11.86
C ILE A 216 -2.10 -9.88 11.80
N ARG A 217 -3.02 -10.82 11.96
CA ARG A 217 -2.76 -12.24 11.69
C ARG A 217 -3.27 -12.54 10.30
N LEU A 218 -2.36 -12.77 9.37
CA LEU A 218 -2.68 -12.97 7.97
C LEU A 218 -2.73 -14.45 7.60
N GLU A 219 -3.86 -14.88 7.04
CA GLU A 219 -4.03 -16.18 6.39
C GLU A 219 -4.23 -15.98 4.89
N LEU A 220 -3.32 -16.51 4.08
CA LEU A 220 -3.49 -16.54 2.63
C LEU A 220 -3.96 -17.91 2.18
N ALA A 221 -4.98 -17.94 1.33
CA ALA A 221 -5.52 -19.16 0.76
C ALA A 221 -5.68 -19.04 -0.76
N TRP A 222 -5.36 -20.13 -1.45
CA TRP A 222 -5.58 -20.20 -2.89
C TRP A 222 -7.01 -20.62 -3.20
N ILE A 223 -7.62 -20.02 -4.22
CA ILE A 223 -8.90 -20.44 -4.80
C ILE A 223 -8.81 -20.57 -6.32
N PRO A 224 -9.63 -21.42 -6.95
CA PRO A 224 -9.79 -21.43 -8.40
C PRO A 224 -10.23 -20.04 -8.93
N ARG A 225 -9.77 -19.69 -10.13
CA ARG A 225 -10.05 -18.40 -10.76
C ARG A 225 -11.55 -18.12 -10.93
N ASP A 226 -12.35 -19.15 -11.21
CA ASP A 226 -13.81 -19.03 -11.36
C ASP A 226 -14.48 -18.52 -10.06
N LEU A 227 -13.90 -18.82 -8.90
CA LEU A 227 -14.38 -18.33 -7.59
C LEU A 227 -13.84 -16.94 -7.26
N ASN A 228 -12.91 -16.39 -8.05
CA ASN A 228 -12.32 -15.06 -7.88
C ASN A 228 -12.80 -14.05 -8.94
N ALA A 229 -13.87 -14.37 -9.68
CA ALA A 229 -14.34 -13.57 -10.83
C ALA A 229 -14.60 -12.10 -10.49
N TYR A 230 -15.20 -11.81 -9.33
CA TYR A 230 -15.49 -10.42 -8.93
C TYR A 230 -14.21 -9.60 -8.68
N ALA A 231 -13.16 -10.20 -8.09
CA ALA A 231 -11.89 -9.50 -7.93
C ALA A 231 -11.22 -9.26 -9.30
N ASP A 232 -11.31 -10.21 -10.23
CA ASP A 232 -10.81 -10.11 -11.60
C ASP A 232 -11.54 -9.06 -12.44
N GLU A 233 -12.84 -8.85 -12.21
CA GLU A 233 -13.59 -7.72 -12.80
C GLU A 233 -13.14 -6.38 -12.23
N LEU A 234 -12.96 -6.28 -10.91
CA LEU A 234 -12.49 -5.06 -10.27
C LEU A 234 -11.06 -4.70 -10.69
N SER A 235 -10.18 -5.69 -10.86
CA SER A 235 -8.80 -5.47 -11.33
C SER A 235 -8.75 -5.03 -12.80
N LYS A 236 -9.87 -5.14 -13.52
CA LYS A 236 -10.02 -4.67 -14.89
C LYS A 236 -10.62 -3.27 -15.02
N ILE A 237 -10.98 -2.61 -13.92
CA ILE A 237 -11.45 -1.23 -13.96
C ILE A 237 -10.27 -0.33 -14.38
N PHE A 238 -10.49 0.50 -15.39
CA PHE A 238 -9.52 1.49 -15.84
C PHE A 238 -10.01 2.88 -15.44
N ASP A 239 -9.16 3.63 -14.74
CA ASP A 239 -9.47 5.02 -14.38
C ASP A 239 -8.95 5.96 -15.47
N PHE A 240 -9.86 6.60 -16.20
CA PHE A 240 -9.53 7.54 -17.28
C PHE A 240 -9.29 8.96 -16.76
N ASP A 241 -9.68 9.23 -15.52
CA ASP A 241 -9.66 10.56 -14.91
C ASP A 241 -8.52 10.73 -13.87
N ASP A 242 -7.47 9.89 -13.91
CA ASP A 242 -6.37 9.90 -12.95
C ASP A 242 -5.23 10.89 -13.28
N TRP A 243 -5.53 11.89 -14.12
CA TRP A 243 -4.64 13.00 -14.44
C TRP A 243 -4.44 13.92 -13.22
N GLU A 244 -3.34 14.66 -13.19
CA GLU A 244 -3.02 15.57 -12.09
C GLU A 244 -2.50 16.92 -12.60
N VAL A 245 -2.51 17.92 -11.73
CA VAL A 245 -1.85 19.21 -11.97
C VAL A 245 -0.37 19.08 -11.62
N ARG A 246 0.51 19.74 -12.39
CA ARG A 246 1.95 19.66 -12.13
C ARG A 246 2.38 20.29 -10.80
N ASP A 247 3.45 19.76 -10.22
CA ASP A 247 3.93 20.15 -8.89
C ASP A 247 4.39 21.61 -8.84
N GLU A 248 4.91 22.15 -9.95
CA GLU A 248 5.31 23.55 -10.03
C GLU A 248 4.10 24.48 -9.93
N ILE A 249 3.00 24.12 -10.59
CA ILE A 249 1.73 24.85 -10.56
C ILE A 249 1.10 24.73 -9.16
N PHE A 250 1.07 23.53 -8.60
CA PHE A 250 0.60 23.31 -7.22
C PHE A 250 1.39 24.19 -6.22
N THR A 251 2.73 24.17 -6.29
CA THR A 251 3.59 24.95 -5.40
C THR A 251 3.35 26.45 -5.53
N PHE A 252 3.19 26.94 -6.76
CA PHE A 252 2.85 28.34 -7.01
C PHE A 252 1.52 28.75 -6.37
N LEU A 253 0.48 27.94 -6.55
CA LEU A 253 -0.86 28.22 -6.02
C LEU A 253 -0.92 28.09 -4.49
N ASN A 254 -0.21 27.10 -3.94
CA ASN A 254 -0.06 26.90 -2.49
C ASN A 254 0.60 28.11 -1.82
N LYS A 255 1.60 28.72 -2.47
CA LYS A 255 2.22 29.96 -1.99
C LYS A 255 1.26 31.16 -2.07
N LYS A 256 0.42 31.24 -3.11
CA LYS A 256 -0.47 32.40 -3.34
C LYS A 256 -1.70 32.41 -2.43
N TRP A 257 -2.33 31.25 -2.20
CA TRP A 257 -3.61 31.19 -1.49
C TRP A 257 -3.55 30.44 -0.15
N GLY A 258 -2.34 30.14 0.31
CA GLY A 258 -2.09 29.49 1.59
C GLY A 258 -1.91 27.99 1.44
N GLU A 259 -1.34 27.39 2.48
CA GLU A 259 -1.06 25.97 2.52
C GLU A 259 -2.36 25.16 2.42
N PHE A 260 -2.47 24.33 1.38
CA PHE A 260 -3.58 23.41 1.22
C PHE A 260 -3.47 22.30 2.26
N SER A 261 -4.58 22.03 2.95
CA SER A 261 -4.62 21.02 4.01
C SER A 261 -5.22 19.70 3.56
N CYS A 262 -6.02 19.69 2.48
CA CYS A 262 -6.64 18.47 1.97
C CYS A 262 -6.73 18.45 0.43
N ASP A 263 -6.30 17.33 -0.16
CA ASP A 263 -6.48 17.02 -1.59
C ASP A 263 -7.75 16.18 -1.81
N ILE A 264 -8.77 16.79 -2.40
CA ILE A 264 -10.13 16.23 -2.37
C ILE A 264 -10.35 15.15 -3.44
N PHE A 265 -9.60 15.19 -4.55
CA PHE A 265 -9.79 14.28 -5.68
C PHE A 265 -8.45 13.67 -6.09
N ALA A 266 -7.90 12.83 -5.22
CA ALA A 266 -6.60 12.23 -5.43
C ALA A 266 -6.55 10.75 -5.04
N ASP A 267 -5.50 10.09 -5.49
CA ASP A 267 -5.15 8.75 -5.09
C ASP A 267 -3.72 8.74 -4.52
N CYS A 268 -3.30 7.61 -3.96
CA CYS A 268 -2.01 7.50 -3.27
C CYS A 268 -0.79 7.81 -4.14
N LYS A 269 -0.95 7.85 -5.48
CA LYS A 269 0.10 8.17 -6.46
C LYS A 269 0.21 9.65 -6.82
N ASN A 270 -0.91 10.39 -6.83
CA ASN A 270 -1.00 11.74 -7.38
C ASN A 270 -1.41 12.81 -6.35
N LYS A 271 -1.60 12.41 -5.09
CA LYS A 271 -1.87 13.34 -3.99
C LYS A 271 -0.83 14.45 -3.90
N LYS A 272 -1.28 15.67 -3.67
CA LYS A 272 -0.41 16.83 -3.44
C LYS A 272 -0.10 17.10 -1.97
N VAL A 273 -0.94 16.59 -1.09
CA VAL A 273 -0.79 16.75 0.37
C VAL A 273 -0.99 15.42 1.10
N SER A 274 -0.69 15.39 2.39
CA SER A 274 -0.74 14.17 3.21
C SER A 274 -2.16 13.64 3.39
N LYS A 275 -3.12 14.54 3.65
CA LYS A 275 -4.55 14.24 3.81
C LYS A 275 -5.25 14.32 2.45
N PHE A 276 -5.81 13.21 1.98
CA PHE A 276 -6.48 13.17 0.68
C PHE A 276 -7.67 12.20 0.69
N PHE A 277 -8.61 12.42 -0.23
CA PHE A 277 -9.74 11.52 -0.46
C PHE A 277 -9.65 10.86 -1.82
N SER A 278 -9.92 9.55 -1.84
CA SER A 278 -9.79 8.71 -3.02
C SER A 278 -11.11 8.09 -3.45
N LYS A 279 -11.21 7.71 -4.72
CA LYS A 279 -12.42 7.05 -5.27
C LYS A 279 -12.63 5.66 -4.65
N TYR A 280 -11.56 4.91 -4.46
CA TYR A 280 -11.52 3.61 -3.80
C TYR A 280 -10.53 3.63 -2.64
N TYR A 281 -10.57 2.65 -1.75
CA TYR A 281 -9.57 2.55 -0.69
C TYR A 281 -8.18 2.40 -1.31
N SER A 282 -7.21 3.16 -0.82
CA SER A 282 -5.83 3.07 -1.26
C SER A 282 -4.88 3.44 -0.12
N PRO A 283 -3.60 3.03 -0.18
CA PRO A 283 -2.66 3.27 0.91
C PRO A 283 -2.60 4.75 1.35
N GLY A 284 -2.94 4.99 2.62
CA GLY A 284 -2.86 6.32 3.24
C GLY A 284 -4.02 7.26 2.94
N THR A 285 -5.08 6.80 2.26
CA THR A 285 -6.30 7.60 2.07
C THR A 285 -6.92 7.99 3.41
N SER A 286 -7.41 9.23 3.52
CA SER A 286 -8.12 9.71 4.70
C SER A 286 -9.62 9.44 4.64
N GLY A 287 -10.12 8.98 3.49
CA GLY A 287 -11.52 8.69 3.27
C GLY A 287 -11.79 8.33 1.81
N VAL A 288 -12.77 7.46 1.60
CA VAL A 288 -13.26 7.13 0.26
C VAL A 288 -14.53 7.91 -0.05
N ASP A 289 -14.78 8.15 -1.34
CA ASP A 289 -15.84 9.03 -1.82
C ASP A 289 -15.74 10.43 -1.21
N ALA A 290 -15.08 11.34 -1.93
CA ALA A 290 -14.89 12.72 -1.50
C ALA A 290 -16.20 13.40 -1.07
N PHE A 291 -17.33 13.06 -1.67
CA PHE A 291 -18.64 13.64 -1.37
C PHE A 291 -19.32 13.03 -0.15
N ALA A 292 -18.78 11.95 0.42
CA ALA A 292 -19.22 11.42 1.71
C ALA A 292 -18.47 12.06 2.89
N GLN A 293 -17.45 12.87 2.62
CA GLN A 293 -16.58 13.49 3.63
C GLN A 293 -17.00 14.92 3.93
N ASN A 294 -16.74 15.38 5.16
CA ASN A 294 -16.87 16.78 5.53
C ASN A 294 -15.60 17.55 5.15
N TRP A 295 -15.75 18.67 4.43
CA TRP A 295 -14.66 19.53 3.98
C TRP A 295 -14.49 20.79 4.84
N ASP A 296 -15.33 20.96 5.86
CA ASP A 296 -15.27 22.11 6.77
C ASP A 296 -13.91 22.20 7.49
N GLY A 297 -13.42 23.42 7.66
CA GLY A 297 -12.12 23.72 8.28
C GLY A 297 -10.88 23.39 7.43
N GLU A 298 -11.06 22.84 6.22
CA GLU A 298 -9.96 22.49 5.32
C GLU A 298 -9.75 23.55 4.23
N ASN A 299 -8.48 23.85 3.93
CA ASN A 299 -8.13 24.56 2.71
C ASN A 299 -8.05 23.56 1.55
N CYS A 300 -9.16 23.42 0.83
CA CYS A 300 -9.35 22.34 -0.13
C CYS A 300 -8.61 22.59 -1.46
N TRP A 301 -7.80 21.63 -1.87
CA TRP A 301 -7.30 21.52 -3.23
C TRP A 301 -8.29 20.72 -4.09
N LEU A 302 -8.91 21.37 -5.07
CA LEU A 302 -10.03 20.82 -5.84
C LEU A 302 -9.67 20.68 -7.32
N VAL A 303 -9.36 19.46 -7.72
CA VAL A 303 -9.09 19.09 -9.13
C VAL A 303 -10.03 17.94 -9.54
N PRO A 304 -11.36 18.17 -9.59
CA PRO A 304 -12.30 17.12 -9.94
C PRO A 304 -12.29 16.81 -11.45
N PRO A 305 -12.64 15.58 -11.84
CA PRO A 305 -13.07 15.27 -13.21
C PRO A 305 -14.16 16.24 -13.69
N PRO A 306 -14.20 16.65 -14.98
CA PRO A 306 -15.08 17.72 -15.43
C PRO A 306 -16.58 17.49 -15.20
N ASN A 307 -17.02 16.23 -15.25
CA ASN A 307 -18.40 15.83 -14.96
C ASN A 307 -18.78 15.99 -13.48
N LEU A 308 -17.80 16.08 -12.56
CA LEU A 308 -18.04 16.21 -11.12
C LEU A 308 -18.00 17.65 -10.62
N ILE A 309 -17.52 18.62 -11.42
CA ILE A 309 -17.37 20.03 -11.01
C ILE A 309 -18.65 20.61 -10.39
N CYS A 310 -19.82 20.37 -11.00
CA CYS A 310 -21.10 20.87 -10.47
C CYS A 310 -21.36 20.36 -9.05
N ARG A 311 -21.13 19.06 -8.83
CA ARG A 311 -21.31 18.42 -7.53
C ARG A 311 -20.26 18.93 -6.53
N THR A 312 -19.01 19.15 -6.97
CA THR A 312 -17.93 19.73 -6.16
C THR A 312 -18.29 21.10 -5.62
N VAL A 313 -18.77 22.02 -6.46
CA VAL A 313 -19.19 23.36 -6.00
C VAL A 313 -20.37 23.26 -5.04
N SER A 314 -21.36 22.42 -5.32
CA SER A 314 -22.51 22.22 -4.44
C SER A 314 -22.11 21.64 -3.08
N HIS A 315 -21.19 20.67 -3.06
CA HIS A 315 -20.74 20.02 -1.83
C HIS A 315 -19.88 20.97 -0.98
N LEU A 316 -19.00 21.76 -1.62
CA LEU A 316 -18.22 22.80 -0.95
C LEU A 316 -19.13 23.81 -0.24
N ARG A 317 -20.25 24.18 -0.87
CA ARG A 317 -21.29 25.03 -0.26
C ARG A 317 -21.98 24.35 0.93
N ILE A 318 -22.40 23.10 0.79
CA ILE A 318 -23.07 22.34 1.86
C ILE A 318 -22.16 22.23 3.09
N CYS A 319 -20.87 21.98 2.88
CA CYS A 319 -19.87 21.91 3.94
C CYS A 319 -19.46 23.28 4.50
N LYS A 320 -19.95 24.40 3.93
CA LYS A 320 -19.50 25.78 4.28
C LYS A 320 -17.98 25.93 4.22
N ALA A 321 -17.37 25.26 3.26
CA ALA A 321 -15.92 25.17 3.13
C ALA A 321 -15.38 26.16 2.09
N PHE A 322 -14.06 26.25 2.01
CA PHE A 322 -13.36 27.07 1.04
C PHE A 322 -12.25 26.26 0.37
N GLY A 323 -11.77 26.74 -0.77
CA GLY A 323 -10.71 26.05 -1.48
C GLY A 323 -10.42 26.62 -2.86
N VAL A 324 -9.53 25.95 -3.56
CA VAL A 324 -9.07 26.35 -4.89
C VAL A 324 -9.50 25.31 -5.91
N LEU A 325 -10.39 25.72 -6.80
CA LEU A 325 -10.96 24.90 -7.87
C LEU A 325 -10.26 25.17 -9.19
N ILE A 326 -9.76 24.12 -9.82
CA ILE A 326 -9.17 24.16 -11.17
C ILE A 326 -10.17 23.61 -12.17
N VAL A 327 -10.49 24.41 -13.19
CA VAL A 327 -11.41 24.02 -14.27
C VAL A 327 -10.94 24.52 -15.63
N PRO A 328 -11.19 23.77 -16.72
CA PRO A 328 -10.99 24.30 -18.05
C PRO A 328 -12.03 25.39 -18.35
N ARG A 329 -11.65 26.41 -19.13
CA ARG A 329 -12.56 27.46 -19.60
C ARG A 329 -13.44 26.95 -20.75
N TRP A 330 -14.43 26.13 -20.41
CA TRP A 330 -15.41 25.61 -21.36
C TRP A 330 -16.77 26.26 -21.16
N GLU A 331 -17.03 27.34 -21.89
CA GLU A 331 -18.24 28.16 -21.71
C GLU A 331 -19.54 27.41 -22.08
N SER A 332 -19.43 26.32 -22.85
CA SER A 332 -20.55 25.43 -23.19
C SER A 332 -20.74 24.25 -22.23
N ALA A 333 -19.86 24.08 -21.24
CA ALA A 333 -19.96 22.98 -20.27
C ALA A 333 -21.04 23.24 -19.22
N LEU A 334 -21.64 22.16 -18.69
CA LEU A 334 -22.73 22.23 -17.71
C LEU A 334 -22.36 22.97 -16.42
N PHE A 335 -21.08 22.96 -16.02
CA PHE A 335 -20.62 23.65 -14.83
C PHE A 335 -20.46 25.16 -15.02
N TRP A 336 -20.38 25.66 -16.26
CA TRP A 336 -20.08 27.06 -16.53
C TRP A 336 -21.07 28.04 -15.87
N PRO A 337 -22.41 27.85 -15.99
CA PRO A 337 -23.39 28.73 -15.35
C PRO A 337 -23.39 28.71 -13.81
N ILE A 338 -22.74 27.70 -13.21
CA ILE A 338 -22.60 27.56 -11.76
C ILE A 338 -21.53 28.53 -11.25
N ILE A 339 -20.43 28.70 -11.99
CA ILE A 339 -19.30 29.57 -11.59
C ILE A 339 -19.37 30.97 -12.22
N TRP A 340 -20.06 31.12 -13.35
CA TRP A 340 -20.14 32.36 -14.11
C TRP A 340 -21.58 32.90 -14.18
N GLU A 341 -21.75 34.20 -13.95
CA GLU A 341 -23.03 34.87 -14.03
C GLU A 341 -23.19 35.65 -15.34
N ARG A 342 -23.99 35.09 -16.26
CA ARG A 342 -24.20 35.66 -17.60
C ARG A 342 -24.73 37.10 -17.59
N LYS A 343 -25.57 37.45 -16.62
CA LYS A 343 -26.18 38.79 -16.50
C LYS A 343 -25.13 39.87 -16.24
N TYR A 344 -24.19 39.61 -15.33
CA TYR A 344 -23.15 40.57 -14.93
C TYR A 344 -21.84 40.38 -15.68
N LYS A 345 -21.75 39.33 -16.53
CA LYS A 345 -20.51 38.94 -17.23
C LYS A 345 -19.32 38.87 -16.26
N ASN A 346 -19.55 38.25 -15.11
CA ASN A 346 -18.53 38.09 -14.07
C ASN A 346 -18.70 36.75 -13.34
N PHE A 347 -17.70 36.35 -12.57
CA PHE A 347 -17.80 35.21 -11.66
C PHE A 347 -18.87 35.44 -10.59
N ARG A 348 -19.45 34.36 -10.08
CA ARG A 348 -20.42 34.40 -8.97
C ARG A 348 -19.76 34.96 -7.71
N TYR A 349 -20.57 35.50 -6.82
CA TYR A 349 -20.15 36.20 -5.60
C TYR A 349 -19.25 35.38 -4.65
N PHE A 350 -19.35 34.04 -4.68
CA PHE A 350 -18.54 33.13 -3.86
C PHE A 350 -17.12 32.91 -4.41
N VAL A 351 -16.83 33.37 -5.63
CA VAL A 351 -15.48 33.38 -6.20
C VAL A 351 -14.77 34.64 -5.71
N ARG A 352 -13.75 34.48 -4.87
CA ARG A 352 -13.07 35.60 -4.18
C ARG A 352 -11.83 36.11 -4.90
N ASP A 353 -11.14 35.23 -5.62
CA ASP A 353 -9.95 35.54 -6.43
C ASP A 353 -9.87 34.51 -7.58
N TRP A 354 -9.19 34.85 -8.66
CA TRP A 354 -9.01 33.93 -9.79
C TRP A 354 -7.72 34.20 -10.56
N ILE A 355 -7.22 33.16 -11.25
CA ILE A 355 -6.15 33.25 -12.23
C ILE A 355 -6.63 32.55 -13.50
N GLU A 356 -6.35 33.15 -14.65
CA GLU A 356 -6.54 32.52 -15.95
C GLU A 356 -5.18 32.23 -16.59
N PHE A 357 -4.99 30.98 -16.98
CA PHE A 357 -3.84 30.55 -17.78
C PHE A 357 -4.30 30.39 -19.22
N GLU A 358 -3.71 31.18 -20.12
CA GLU A 358 -4.00 31.10 -21.55
C GLU A 358 -3.28 29.90 -22.17
N ARG A 359 -4.06 28.90 -22.62
CA ARG A 359 -3.60 27.64 -23.25
C ARG A 359 -2.26 27.13 -22.69
N PRO A 360 -2.20 26.83 -21.38
CA PRO A 360 -0.93 26.62 -20.73
C PRO A 360 -0.24 25.37 -21.25
N LYS A 361 1.09 25.47 -21.38
CA LYS A 361 1.96 24.33 -21.65
C LYS A 361 2.31 23.65 -20.33
N ASN A 362 2.36 22.31 -20.33
CA ASN A 362 2.76 21.51 -19.18
C ASN A 362 1.97 21.85 -17.91
N PHE A 363 0.67 22.14 -18.02
CA PHE A 363 -0.15 22.43 -16.83
C PHE A 363 -0.57 21.15 -16.11
N TYR A 364 -1.00 20.16 -16.89
CA TYR A 364 -1.37 18.84 -16.41
C TYR A 364 -0.23 17.86 -16.61
N LYS A 365 -0.28 16.77 -15.85
CA LYS A 365 0.52 15.58 -16.05
C LYS A 365 -0.43 14.43 -16.33
N ALA A 366 -0.14 13.71 -17.42
CA ALA A 366 -0.94 12.59 -17.88
C ALA A 366 -1.04 11.52 -16.78
N GLY A 367 -2.24 11.00 -16.60
CA GLY A 367 -2.49 9.82 -15.80
C GLY A 367 -2.19 8.54 -16.56
N SER A 368 -2.93 7.48 -16.25
CA SER A 368 -2.84 6.18 -16.90
C SER A 368 -3.38 6.22 -18.34
N ASP A 369 -4.37 7.07 -18.63
CA ASP A 369 -4.87 7.29 -20.00
C ASP A 369 -4.01 8.30 -20.77
N LYS A 370 -3.24 7.81 -21.75
CA LYS A 370 -2.40 8.63 -22.63
C LYS A 370 -3.18 9.32 -23.75
N ASN A 371 -4.42 8.93 -23.98
CA ASN A 371 -5.29 9.53 -25.01
C ASN A 371 -6.17 10.65 -24.47
N SER A 372 -6.12 10.90 -23.16
CA SER A 372 -6.88 11.97 -22.52
C SER A 372 -6.45 13.34 -23.02
N ILE A 373 -7.38 14.28 -23.12
CA ILE A 373 -7.08 15.70 -23.43
C ILE A 373 -6.16 16.34 -22.38
N PHE A 374 -6.13 15.78 -21.16
CA PHE A 374 -5.26 16.21 -20.07
C PHE A 374 -3.84 15.61 -20.17
N ALA A 375 -3.61 14.72 -21.13
CA ALA A 375 -2.28 14.17 -21.44
C ALA A 375 -1.50 15.00 -22.47
N LEU A 376 -2.11 16.03 -23.06
CA LEU A 376 -1.48 16.88 -24.07
C LEU A 376 -0.46 17.85 -23.45
N ASP A 377 0.69 18.03 -24.10
CA ASP A 377 1.73 18.98 -23.67
C ASP A 377 1.23 20.42 -23.62
N VAL A 378 0.32 20.78 -24.53
CA VAL A 378 -0.35 22.08 -24.56
C VAL A 378 -1.84 21.82 -24.39
N PHE A 379 -2.42 22.32 -23.31
CA PHE A 379 -3.85 22.16 -23.08
C PHE A 379 -4.62 23.06 -24.07
N PRO A 380 -5.61 22.53 -24.81
CA PRO A 380 -6.22 23.22 -25.95
C PRO A 380 -7.10 24.43 -25.56
N SER A 381 -7.45 24.54 -24.29
CA SER A 381 -8.31 25.59 -23.74
C SER A 381 -7.55 26.42 -22.71
N ASN A 382 -8.07 27.60 -22.39
CA ASN A 382 -7.63 28.30 -21.18
C ASN A 382 -8.01 27.47 -19.94
N VAL A 383 -7.24 27.61 -18.88
CA VAL A 383 -7.51 27.00 -17.58
C VAL A 383 -7.76 28.09 -16.56
N LEU A 384 -8.87 27.98 -15.85
CA LEU A 384 -9.24 28.86 -14.76
C LEU A 384 -8.89 28.21 -13.44
N VAL A 385 -8.30 29.00 -12.55
CA VAL A 385 -8.09 28.62 -11.17
C VAL A 385 -8.85 29.60 -10.30
N LEU A 386 -9.83 29.10 -9.57
CA LEU A 386 -10.82 29.90 -8.84
C LEU A 386 -10.67 29.66 -7.34
N LYS A 387 -10.46 30.73 -6.57
CA LYS A 387 -10.55 30.68 -5.11
C LYS A 387 -12.02 30.83 -4.71
N LEU A 388 -12.60 29.75 -4.19
CA LEU A 388 -13.98 29.67 -3.75
C LEU A 388 -14.06 29.78 -2.23
N ASP A 389 -15.07 30.47 -1.72
CA ASP A 389 -15.31 30.62 -0.28
C ASP A 389 -16.81 30.66 0.02
N PHE A 390 -17.29 29.62 0.71
CA PHE A 390 -18.66 29.47 1.17
C PHE A 390 -18.79 29.56 2.70
N CYS A 391 -17.75 30.00 3.43
CA CYS A 391 -17.80 30.08 4.89
C CYS A 391 -18.81 31.14 5.40
N TYR A 392 -19.20 32.07 4.53
CA TYR A 392 -20.10 33.19 4.85
C TYR A 392 -21.50 33.05 4.23
N ASP A 393 -21.82 31.88 3.65
CA ASP A 393 -23.10 31.59 2.99
C ASP A 393 -24.16 30.94 3.92
#